data_AF-Q9NDV5-F1
#
_entry.id   AF-Q9NDV5-F1
#
_cell.length_a   1.000
_cell.length_b   1.000
_cell.length_c   1.000
_cell.angle_alpha   90.00
_cell.angle_beta   90.00
_cell.angle_gamma   90.00
#
_symmetry.space_group_name_H-M   'P 1'
#
loop_
_entity.id
_entity.type
_entity.pdbx_description
1 polymer ?
#
loop_
_entity_poly.entity_id
_entity_poly.type
_entity_poly.pdbx_seq_one_letter_code
_entity_poly.pdbx_strand_id
1 'polypeptide(L)'
;MFRYILLLSAVTLALAYKNPHYASGRTTMVHLFEWKWDDIAAECERFLGPRGFGGIQVSPPNENLVIWSRNRPWWERYQPISYRLVTRSGNENQFSNMVRRCNNVGVRIDAAKHMWPHDLRVIYDRLRNLNTAHGFPSGARPYIYQEVIDLGGEAISRNEYTPLAAVTEFRFGLELSQAFQRRNQLRWLVNWGPQWGLLASGDALTFIDNHDNQRGHGAGGNILTYKQSRQYKGAIAFILMATLN
;
A
#
# COMPACT_ATOMS: atom_id res chain seq x y z
N MET A 1 9.48 27.27 -26.83
CA MET A 1 10.38 26.37 -26.08
C MET A 1 10.10 26.36 -24.57
N PHE A 2 10.09 27.50 -23.87
CA PHE A 2 9.89 27.55 -22.41
C PHE A 2 8.58 26.90 -21.89
N ARG A 3 7.48 27.08 -22.62
CA ARG A 3 6.16 26.54 -22.27
C ARG A 3 6.06 25.00 -22.38
N TYR A 4 6.86 24.40 -23.26
CA TYR A 4 6.95 22.94 -23.42
C TYR A 4 7.83 22.30 -22.34
N ILE A 5 8.89 22.99 -21.90
CA ILE A 5 9.80 22.53 -20.84
C ILE A 5 9.07 22.48 -19.48
N LEU A 6 8.25 23.48 -19.17
CA LEU A 6 7.43 23.51 -17.94
C LEU A 6 6.39 22.39 -17.86
N LEU A 7 5.76 22.06 -18.99
CA LEU A 7 4.82 20.94 -19.08
C LEU A 7 5.52 19.59 -18.93
N LEU A 8 6.69 19.39 -19.54
CA LEU A 8 7.50 18.19 -19.35
C LEU A 8 7.95 18.00 -17.90
N SER A 9 8.39 19.06 -17.22
CA SER A 9 8.80 18.96 -15.80
C SER A 9 7.64 18.59 -14.87
N ALA A 10 6.44 19.14 -15.11
CA ALA A 10 5.26 18.84 -14.28
C ALA A 10 4.76 17.39 -14.47
N VAL A 11 4.80 16.88 -15.71
CA VAL A 11 4.43 15.48 -16.01
C VAL A 11 5.44 14.48 -15.42
N THR A 12 6.74 14.82 -15.42
CA THR A 12 7.76 13.95 -14.79
C THR A 12 7.65 13.85 -13.26
N LEU A 13 7.17 14.91 -12.58
CA LEU A 13 6.99 14.88 -11.12
C LEU A 13 5.84 13.97 -10.68
N ALA A 14 4.71 13.97 -11.41
CA ALA A 14 3.53 13.19 -11.07
C ALA A 14 3.72 11.66 -11.23
N LEU A 15 4.55 11.24 -12.20
CA LEU A 15 4.89 9.81 -12.39
C LEU A 15 5.91 9.31 -11.37
N ALA A 16 6.63 10.21 -10.69
CA ALA A 16 7.79 9.82 -9.91
C ALA A 16 7.43 9.03 -8.64
N TYR A 17 6.26 9.28 -8.04
CA TYR A 17 5.82 8.61 -6.81
C TYR A 17 5.03 7.32 -7.04
N LYS A 18 4.80 6.92 -8.30
CA LYS A 18 4.00 5.74 -8.66
C LYS A 18 4.82 4.48 -8.88
N ASN A 19 6.15 4.59 -8.90
CA ASN A 19 7.03 3.44 -9.07
C ASN A 19 7.33 2.79 -7.70
N PRO A 20 6.98 1.50 -7.49
CA PRO A 20 7.24 0.80 -6.23
C PRO A 20 8.72 0.48 -5.98
N HIS A 21 9.59 0.62 -6.99
CA HIS A 21 11.02 0.31 -6.95
C HIS A 21 11.34 -1.11 -6.48
N TYR A 22 10.45 -2.05 -6.79
CA TYR A 22 10.70 -3.47 -6.55
C TYR A 22 11.92 -3.94 -7.33
N ALA A 23 12.62 -4.92 -6.75
CA ALA A 23 13.65 -5.64 -7.49
C ALA A 23 13.03 -6.32 -8.73
N SER A 24 13.84 -6.50 -9.78
CA SER A 24 13.38 -7.10 -11.03
C SER A 24 12.71 -8.47 -10.79
N GLY A 25 11.62 -8.72 -11.51
CA GLY A 25 10.82 -9.94 -11.38
C GLY A 25 9.93 -10.02 -10.14
N ARG A 26 9.74 -8.91 -9.40
CA ARG A 26 8.87 -8.87 -8.20
C ARG A 26 7.74 -7.86 -8.38
N THR A 27 6.52 -8.25 -8.05
CA THR A 27 5.30 -7.44 -8.32
C THR A 27 4.36 -7.31 -7.12
N THR A 28 4.56 -8.06 -6.04
CA THR A 28 3.62 -8.14 -4.92
C THR A 28 4.23 -7.63 -3.63
N MET A 29 3.45 -6.88 -2.85
CA MET A 29 3.77 -6.56 -1.45
C MET A 29 2.88 -7.32 -0.47
N VAL A 30 3.34 -7.45 0.77
CA VAL A 30 2.57 -8.04 1.88
C VAL A 30 2.41 -7.01 3.00
N HIS A 31 1.22 -6.92 3.58
CA HIS A 31 1.01 -6.14 4.80
C HIS A 31 1.23 -7.05 6.02
N LEU A 32 2.39 -6.92 6.67
CA LEU A 32 2.70 -7.63 7.92
C LEU A 32 2.13 -6.87 9.12
N PHE A 33 0.80 -6.84 9.18
CA PHE A 33 0.04 -6.05 10.14
C PHE A 33 0.37 -6.43 11.59
N GLU A 34 0.84 -5.45 12.36
CA GLU A 34 1.22 -5.54 13.77
C GLU A 34 2.47 -6.38 14.10
N TRP A 35 3.28 -6.72 13.11
CA TRP A 35 4.53 -7.44 13.33
C TRP A 35 5.61 -6.55 13.97
N LYS A 36 6.55 -7.16 14.71
CA LYS A 36 7.73 -6.49 15.25
C LYS A 36 8.83 -6.38 14.20
N TRP A 37 9.68 -5.37 14.32
CA TRP A 37 10.76 -5.10 13.34
C TRP A 37 11.70 -6.29 13.16
N ASP A 38 12.08 -6.95 14.25
CA ASP A 38 13.00 -8.10 14.19
C ASP A 38 12.37 -9.32 13.50
N ASP A 39 11.06 -9.54 13.70
CA ASP A 39 10.32 -10.62 13.04
C ASP A 39 10.19 -10.36 11.53
N ILE A 40 9.91 -9.11 11.15
CA ILE A 40 9.86 -8.70 9.74
C ILE A 40 11.23 -8.88 9.09
N ALA A 41 12.31 -8.48 9.76
CA ALA A 41 13.66 -8.64 9.24
C ALA A 41 14.00 -10.12 8.98
N ALA A 42 13.64 -11.01 9.90
CA ALA A 42 13.80 -12.45 9.72
C ALA A 42 12.92 -12.99 8.58
N GLU A 43 11.68 -12.52 8.46
CA GLU A 43 10.74 -12.92 7.40
C GLU A 43 11.21 -12.51 6.01
N CYS A 44 11.81 -11.31 5.88
CA CYS A 44 12.45 -10.84 4.66
C CYS A 44 13.47 -11.84 4.12
N GLU A 45 14.38 -12.30 4.99
CA GLU A 45 15.49 -13.17 4.60
C GLU A 45 15.05 -14.61 4.40
N ARG A 46 14.22 -15.15 5.32
CA ARG A 46 13.88 -16.57 5.31
C ARG A 46 12.78 -16.94 4.30
N PHE A 47 11.93 -15.98 3.92
CA PHE A 47 10.75 -16.26 3.10
C PHE A 47 10.54 -15.25 1.97
N LEU A 48 10.35 -13.97 2.28
CA LEU A 48 9.86 -13.00 1.28
C LEU A 48 10.84 -12.77 0.14
N GLY A 49 12.13 -12.59 0.45
CA GLY A 49 13.21 -12.49 -0.54
C GLY A 49 13.28 -13.73 -1.43
N PRO A 50 13.46 -14.95 -0.87
CA PRO A 50 13.49 -16.20 -1.63
C PRO A 50 12.23 -16.50 -2.44
N ARG A 51 11.06 -16.00 -2.03
CA ARG A 51 9.77 -16.21 -2.72
C ARG A 51 9.40 -15.09 -3.70
N GLY A 52 10.26 -14.09 -3.89
CA GLY A 52 10.05 -13.05 -4.91
C GLY A 52 9.06 -11.95 -4.53
N PHE A 53 8.80 -11.73 -3.24
CA PHE A 53 7.99 -10.59 -2.79
C PHE A 53 8.77 -9.27 -2.96
N GLY A 54 8.10 -8.26 -3.53
CA GLY A 54 8.68 -6.96 -3.86
C GLY A 54 8.79 -6.03 -2.65
N GLY A 55 7.86 -6.10 -1.70
CA GLY A 55 7.88 -5.21 -0.55
C GLY A 55 6.94 -5.59 0.60
N ILE A 56 6.99 -4.78 1.65
CA ILE A 56 6.22 -4.93 2.88
C ILE A 56 5.60 -3.59 3.24
N GLN A 57 4.31 -3.59 3.54
CA GLN A 57 3.66 -2.51 4.28
C GLN A 57 3.78 -2.80 5.77
N VAL A 58 4.33 -1.85 6.53
CA VAL A 58 4.42 -1.92 8.00
C VAL A 58 3.31 -1.12 8.68
N SER A 59 2.95 -1.51 9.89
CA SER A 59 2.11 -0.68 10.77
C SER A 59 2.84 0.62 11.17
N PRO A 60 2.11 1.70 11.56
CA PRO A 60 2.70 3.02 11.80
C PRO A 60 3.94 2.97 12.71
N PRO A 61 5.11 3.44 12.25
CA PRO A 61 6.37 3.29 12.98
C PRO A 61 6.64 4.43 13.97
N ASN A 62 5.85 5.51 13.91
CA ASN A 62 5.96 6.66 14.78
C ASN A 62 5.24 6.44 16.13
N GLU A 63 5.72 7.11 17.18
CA GLU A 63 5.14 7.07 18.52
C GLU A 63 3.64 7.38 18.50
N ASN A 64 2.88 6.57 19.23
CA ASN A 64 1.43 6.58 19.23
C ASN A 64 0.86 6.49 20.65
N LEU A 65 -0.42 6.82 20.79
CA LEU A 65 -1.15 6.71 22.04
C LEU A 65 -1.14 5.27 22.59
N VAL A 66 -1.01 5.14 23.90
CA VAL A 66 -1.06 3.86 24.62
C VAL A 66 -2.39 3.73 25.33
N ILE A 67 -3.25 2.79 24.90
CA ILE A 67 -4.62 2.67 25.40
C ILE A 67 -4.79 1.39 26.22
N TRP A 68 -4.46 1.47 27.51
CA TRP A 68 -4.59 0.34 28.45
C TRP A 68 -6.04 -0.03 28.74
N SER A 69 -6.95 0.96 28.78
CA SER A 69 -8.38 0.75 29.09
C SER A 69 -9.12 -0.15 28.10
N ARG A 70 -8.54 -0.38 26.91
CA ARG A 70 -9.09 -1.27 25.87
C ARG A 70 -8.10 -2.38 25.47
N ASN A 71 -7.21 -2.75 26.38
CA ASN A 71 -6.21 -3.81 26.19
C ASN A 71 -5.36 -3.64 24.91
N ARG A 72 -4.80 -2.43 24.71
CA ARG A 72 -3.85 -2.14 23.60
C ARG A 72 -4.42 -2.47 22.21
N PRO A 73 -5.55 -1.84 21.84
CA PRO A 73 -6.24 -2.12 20.58
C PRO A 73 -5.38 -1.68 19.39
N TRP A 74 -5.47 -2.39 18.26
CA TRP A 74 -4.66 -2.12 17.06
C TRP A 74 -4.74 -0.66 16.57
N TRP A 75 -5.93 -0.06 16.67
CA TRP A 75 -6.19 1.31 16.20
C TRP A 75 -5.51 2.38 17.06
N GLU A 76 -4.91 2.03 18.21
CA GLU A 76 -4.11 2.97 19.00
C GLU A 76 -2.92 3.53 18.19
N ARG A 77 -2.37 2.73 17.24
CA ARG A 77 -1.26 3.13 16.36
C ARG A 77 -1.62 4.24 15.39
N TYR A 78 -2.91 4.50 15.21
CA TYR A 78 -3.42 5.49 14.29
C TYR A 78 -3.62 6.86 14.96
N GLN A 79 -3.22 6.99 16.23
CA GLN A 79 -3.21 8.23 17.01
C GLN A 79 -1.76 8.65 17.33
N PRO A 80 -1.07 9.35 16.41
CA PRO A 80 0.31 9.82 16.59
C PRO A 80 0.44 10.73 17.81
N ILE A 81 1.48 10.53 18.61
CA ILE A 81 1.93 11.47 19.65
C ILE A 81 3.13 12.27 19.17
N SER A 82 4.06 11.62 18.47
CA SER A 82 5.23 12.27 17.90
C SER A 82 5.76 11.50 16.68
N TYR A 83 6.82 12.02 16.05
CA TYR A 83 7.53 11.36 14.96
C TYR A 83 8.73 10.51 15.42
N ARG A 84 8.87 10.26 16.73
CA ARG A 84 9.90 9.35 17.24
C ARG A 84 9.60 7.92 16.78
N LEU A 85 10.62 7.17 16.36
CA LEU A 85 10.48 5.79 15.91
C LEU A 85 10.49 4.82 17.09
N VAL A 86 9.46 4.88 17.93
CA VAL A 86 9.29 4.03 19.10
C VAL A 86 7.84 3.61 19.24
N THR A 87 7.59 2.30 19.10
CA THR A 87 6.24 1.72 19.14
C THR A 87 6.26 0.33 19.77
N ARG A 88 5.10 -0.32 19.83
CA ARG A 88 4.99 -1.75 20.18
C ARG A 88 5.76 -2.69 19.24
N SER A 89 6.09 -2.25 18.02
CA SER A 89 6.90 -3.05 17.07
C SER A 89 8.40 -3.00 17.35
N GLY A 90 8.87 -2.01 18.12
CA GLY A 90 10.29 -1.81 18.45
C GLY A 90 10.74 -0.35 18.37
N ASN A 91 12.05 -0.13 18.52
CA ASN A 91 12.70 1.18 18.49
C ASN A 91 13.37 1.48 17.13
N GLU A 92 13.97 2.67 17.02
CA GLU A 92 14.64 3.18 15.82
C GLU A 92 15.76 2.27 15.32
N ASN A 93 16.57 1.72 16.22
CA ASN A 93 17.66 0.81 15.85
C ASN A 93 17.12 -0.48 15.23
N GLN A 94 16.06 -1.05 15.81
CA GLN A 94 15.40 -2.24 15.27
C GLN A 94 14.73 -1.93 13.92
N PHE A 95 14.09 -0.77 13.78
CA PHE A 95 13.51 -0.33 12.51
C PHE A 95 14.58 -0.17 11.42
N SER A 96 15.69 0.51 11.72
CA SER A 96 16.84 0.67 10.81
C SER A 96 17.45 -0.68 10.41
N ASN A 97 17.59 -1.60 11.36
CA ASN A 97 18.08 -2.95 11.11
C ASN A 97 17.14 -3.72 10.15
N MET A 98 15.84 -3.69 10.41
CA MET A 98 14.83 -4.28 9.52
C MET A 98 14.89 -3.71 8.11
N VAL A 99 14.89 -2.38 7.96
CA VAL A 99 14.98 -1.71 6.65
C VAL A 99 16.23 -2.17 5.88
N ARG A 100 17.38 -2.24 6.56
CA ARG A 100 18.64 -2.66 5.95
C ARG A 100 18.59 -4.11 5.48
N ARG A 101 18.19 -5.03 6.36
CA ARG A 101 18.13 -6.47 6.07
C ARG A 101 17.15 -6.78 4.94
N CYS A 102 15.96 -6.19 4.97
CA CYS A 102 14.97 -6.34 3.90
C CYS A 102 15.45 -5.79 2.55
N ASN A 103 16.05 -4.60 2.52
CA ASN A 103 16.58 -4.04 1.28
C ASN A 103 17.73 -4.89 0.70
N ASN A 104 18.61 -5.45 1.55
CA ASN A 104 19.69 -6.34 1.10
C ASN A 104 19.18 -7.59 0.38
N VAL A 105 17.97 -8.05 0.70
CA VAL A 105 17.30 -9.18 0.02
C VAL A 105 16.25 -8.73 -1.02
N GLY A 106 16.29 -7.46 -1.43
CA GLY A 106 15.45 -6.89 -2.49
C GLY A 106 13.99 -6.65 -2.09
N VAL A 107 13.68 -6.66 -0.80
CA VAL A 107 12.32 -6.42 -0.27
C VAL A 107 12.23 -4.96 0.21
N ARG A 108 11.36 -4.16 -0.42
CA ARG A 108 11.15 -2.74 -0.09
C ARG A 108 10.21 -2.55 1.09
N ILE A 109 10.30 -1.42 1.78
CA ILE A 109 9.48 -1.09 2.95
C ILE A 109 8.61 0.12 2.63
N ASP A 110 7.31 0.00 2.91
CA ASP A 110 6.34 1.09 2.89
C ASP A 110 5.75 1.34 4.29
N ALA A 111 5.61 2.62 4.64
CA ALA A 111 5.08 3.06 5.92
C ALA A 111 4.15 4.29 5.78
N ALA A 112 3.50 4.46 4.62
CA ALA A 112 2.71 5.67 4.32
C ALA A 112 1.38 5.72 5.12
N LYS A 113 0.89 6.94 5.35
CA LYS A 113 -0.36 7.25 6.06
C LYS A 113 -1.09 8.44 5.41
N HIS A 114 -2.41 8.53 5.57
CA HIS A 114 -3.26 9.52 4.89
C HIS A 114 -3.18 10.90 5.50
N MET A 115 -3.13 11.90 4.62
CA MET A 115 -3.32 13.32 4.93
C MET A 115 -4.10 13.98 3.79
N TRP A 116 -4.47 15.25 3.98
CA TRP A 116 -5.14 16.06 2.96
C TRP A 116 -4.25 16.27 1.71
N PRO A 117 -4.79 16.19 0.48
CA PRO A 117 -3.99 16.17 -0.75
C PRO A 117 -3.17 17.44 -0.98
N HIS A 118 -3.65 18.61 -0.53
CA HIS A 118 -2.89 19.85 -0.59
C HIS A 118 -1.64 19.80 0.30
N ASP A 119 -1.78 19.30 1.54
CA ASP A 119 -0.67 19.17 2.48
C ASP A 119 0.31 18.09 2.02
N LEU A 120 -0.22 16.99 1.46
CA LEU A 120 0.57 15.91 0.87
C LEU A 120 1.48 16.44 -0.24
N ARG A 121 0.99 17.30 -1.14
CA ARG A 121 1.83 17.86 -2.20
C ARG A 121 3.05 18.60 -1.64
N VAL A 122 2.83 19.45 -0.63
CA VAL A 122 3.93 20.20 0.01
C VAL A 122 4.91 19.27 0.71
N ILE A 123 4.42 18.21 1.34
CA ILE A 123 5.27 17.20 2.00
C ILE A 123 6.07 16.43 0.96
N TYR A 124 5.41 15.95 -0.11
CA TYR A 124 6.02 15.14 -1.16
C TYR A 124 7.13 15.91 -1.87
N ASP A 125 6.90 17.17 -2.21
CA ASP A 125 7.91 18.03 -2.85
C ASP A 125 9.16 18.25 -1.98
N ARG A 126 9.03 18.09 -0.65
CA ARG A 126 10.15 18.18 0.31
C ARG A 126 10.82 16.84 0.60
N LEU A 127 10.27 15.73 0.12
CA LEU A 127 10.89 14.42 0.32
C LEU A 127 12.24 14.37 -0.40
N ARG A 128 13.23 13.77 0.26
CA ARG A 128 14.52 13.46 -0.36
C ARG A 128 14.34 12.27 -1.31
N ASN A 129 15.26 12.16 -2.27
CA ASN A 129 15.36 10.95 -3.09
C ASN A 129 15.74 9.75 -2.21
N LEU A 130 15.38 8.55 -2.66
CA LEU A 130 15.73 7.29 -2.01
C LEU A 130 17.24 7.10 -1.95
N ASN A 131 17.72 6.50 -0.87
CA ASN A 131 19.14 6.37 -0.58
C ASN A 131 19.79 5.29 -1.47
N THR A 132 20.74 5.69 -2.30
CA THR A 132 21.46 4.78 -3.22
C THR A 132 22.23 3.68 -2.50
N ALA A 133 22.63 3.88 -1.24
CA ALA A 133 23.26 2.85 -0.41
C ALA A 133 22.35 1.63 -0.13
N HIS A 134 21.03 1.76 -0.36
CA HIS A 134 20.06 0.68 -0.26
C HIS A 134 19.65 0.10 -1.63
N GLY A 135 20.48 0.29 -2.66
CA GLY A 135 20.27 -0.28 -3.99
C GLY A 135 19.14 0.39 -4.77
N PHE A 136 18.88 1.68 -4.51
CA PHE A 136 17.98 2.50 -5.32
C PHE A 136 18.76 3.28 -6.39
N PRO A 137 18.19 3.50 -7.59
CA PRO A 137 18.81 4.36 -8.61
C PRO A 137 19.00 5.80 -8.13
N SER A 138 20.00 6.50 -8.70
CA SER A 138 20.15 7.94 -8.47
C SER A 138 18.90 8.69 -8.94
N GLY A 139 18.39 9.60 -8.13
CA GLY A 139 17.18 10.37 -8.44
C GLY A 139 15.86 9.63 -8.15
N ALA A 140 15.89 8.39 -7.66
CA ALA A 140 14.67 7.63 -7.37
C ALA A 140 13.81 8.35 -6.31
N ARG A 141 12.55 8.63 -6.64
CA ARG A 141 11.56 9.19 -5.70
C ARG A 141 10.88 8.07 -4.91
N PRO A 142 10.48 8.30 -3.66
CA PRO A 142 9.79 7.29 -2.87
C PRO A 142 8.50 6.85 -3.56
N TYR A 143 8.16 5.56 -3.46
CA TYR A 143 6.83 5.10 -3.80
C TYR A 143 5.85 5.63 -2.76
N ILE A 144 4.70 6.10 -3.22
CA ILE A 144 3.64 6.60 -2.36
C ILE A 144 2.34 5.99 -2.86
N TYR A 145 1.55 5.46 -1.93
CA TYR A 145 0.14 5.24 -2.17
C TYR A 145 -0.67 5.86 -1.03
N GLN A 146 -1.88 6.27 -1.37
CA GLN A 146 -2.79 6.99 -0.48
C GLN A 146 -4.00 6.09 -0.28
N GLU A 147 -4.39 5.82 0.96
CA GLU A 147 -5.71 5.24 1.20
C GLU A 147 -6.76 6.33 1.13
N VAL A 148 -7.56 6.23 0.07
CA VAL A 148 -8.74 7.03 -0.16
C VAL A 148 -9.85 6.02 -0.36
N ILE A 149 -10.75 5.95 0.60
CA ILE A 149 -11.97 5.16 0.47
C ILE A 149 -12.90 5.96 -0.45
N ASP A 150 -13.14 5.45 -1.64
CA ASP A 150 -14.10 6.01 -2.59
C ASP A 150 -14.83 4.85 -3.28
N LEU A 151 -16.03 4.53 -2.78
CA LEU A 151 -16.94 3.55 -3.35
C LEU A 151 -18.00 4.19 -4.27
N GLY A 152 -17.89 5.49 -4.54
CA GLY A 152 -18.85 6.29 -5.28
C GLY A 152 -19.88 7.01 -4.38
N GLY A 153 -20.25 8.23 -4.75
CA GLY A 153 -21.25 9.04 -4.03
C GLY A 153 -20.72 9.81 -2.83
N GLU A 154 -19.40 9.84 -2.63
CA GLU A 154 -18.74 10.61 -1.58
C GLU A 154 -18.31 12.01 -2.07
N ALA A 155 -18.13 12.95 -1.13
CA ALA A 155 -17.71 14.31 -1.45
C ALA A 155 -16.24 14.41 -1.88
N ILE A 156 -15.43 13.42 -1.53
CA ILE A 156 -14.01 13.32 -1.84
C ILE A 156 -13.84 12.18 -2.85
N SER A 157 -13.25 12.49 -4.00
CA SER A 157 -12.96 11.48 -5.02
C SER A 157 -11.51 11.05 -4.99
N ARG A 158 -11.26 9.75 -5.17
CA ARG A 158 -9.90 9.20 -5.39
C ARG A 158 -9.18 9.85 -6.57
N ASN A 159 -9.92 10.34 -7.58
CA ASN A 159 -9.35 11.02 -8.74
C ASN A 159 -8.63 12.33 -8.40
N GLU A 160 -8.92 12.93 -7.23
CA GLU A 160 -8.20 14.11 -6.75
C GLU A 160 -6.77 13.78 -6.31
N TYR A 161 -6.48 12.50 -6.04
CA TYR A 161 -5.23 12.01 -5.46
C TYR A 161 -4.34 11.28 -6.47
N THR A 162 -4.91 10.75 -7.57
CA THR A 162 -4.14 10.04 -8.61
C THR A 162 -3.10 10.90 -9.33
N PRO A 163 -3.22 12.24 -9.46
CA PRO A 163 -2.13 13.05 -9.98
C PRO A 163 -0.92 13.15 -9.03
N LEU A 164 -1.10 12.84 -7.74
CA LEU A 164 -0.04 12.92 -6.74
C LEU A 164 0.74 11.62 -6.62
N ALA A 165 0.04 10.49 -6.50
CA ALA A 165 0.63 9.17 -6.30
C ALA A 165 -0.41 8.07 -6.55
N ALA A 166 -0.05 6.81 -6.29
CA ALA A 166 -1.01 5.72 -6.35
C ALA A 166 -2.10 5.88 -5.26
N VAL A 167 -3.24 5.23 -5.47
CA VAL A 167 -4.40 5.27 -4.57
C VAL A 167 -4.91 3.86 -4.33
N THR A 168 -5.33 3.54 -3.11
CA THR A 168 -5.95 2.25 -2.80
C THR A 168 -7.28 2.08 -3.52
N GLU A 169 -7.42 1.03 -4.32
CA GLU A 169 -8.64 0.77 -5.09
C GLU A 169 -9.59 -0.14 -4.29
N PHE A 170 -10.36 0.45 -3.36
CA PHE A 170 -11.31 -0.28 -2.52
C PHE A 170 -12.41 -0.99 -3.31
N ARG A 171 -12.81 -0.46 -4.48
CA ARG A 171 -13.82 -1.11 -5.33
C ARG A 171 -13.31 -2.45 -5.87
N PHE A 172 -12.00 -2.60 -6.07
CA PHE A 172 -11.39 -3.84 -6.57
C PHE A 172 -11.75 -5.03 -5.67
N GLY A 173 -11.47 -4.91 -4.37
CA GLY A 173 -11.74 -5.97 -3.40
C GLY A 173 -13.24 -6.24 -3.22
N LEU A 174 -14.06 -5.18 -3.29
CA LEU A 174 -15.51 -5.29 -3.19
C LEU A 174 -16.12 -6.09 -4.34
N GLU A 175 -15.80 -5.74 -5.60
CA GLU A 175 -16.37 -6.39 -6.78
C GLU A 175 -15.92 -7.86 -6.90
N LEU A 176 -14.64 -8.15 -6.63
CA LEU A 176 -14.17 -9.54 -6.60
C LEU A 176 -14.82 -10.34 -5.46
N SER A 177 -15.04 -9.73 -4.30
CA SER A 177 -15.75 -10.39 -3.21
C SER A 177 -17.17 -10.77 -3.62
N GLN A 178 -17.89 -9.88 -4.30
CA GLN A 178 -19.22 -10.19 -4.84
C GLN A 178 -19.19 -11.35 -5.84
N ALA A 179 -18.24 -11.35 -6.78
CA ALA A 179 -18.13 -12.39 -7.80
C ALA A 179 -17.81 -13.78 -7.18
N PHE A 180 -16.81 -13.85 -6.31
CA PHE A 180 -16.40 -15.11 -5.68
C PHE A 180 -17.36 -15.60 -4.59
N GLN A 181 -18.24 -14.73 -4.08
CA GLN A 181 -19.37 -15.10 -3.20
C GLN A 181 -20.66 -15.44 -3.97
N ARG A 182 -20.62 -15.54 -5.30
CA ARG A 182 -21.78 -15.84 -6.17
C ARG A 182 -22.89 -14.80 -6.15
N ARG A 183 -22.57 -13.56 -5.74
CA ARG A 183 -23.46 -12.40 -5.85
C ARG A 183 -23.36 -11.72 -7.20
N ASN A 184 -22.26 -11.99 -7.92
CA ASN A 184 -22.09 -11.69 -9.33
C ASN A 184 -21.49 -12.92 -10.05
N GLN A 185 -21.67 -13.03 -11.37
CA GLN A 185 -21.17 -14.18 -12.14
C GLN A 185 -19.72 -13.95 -12.58
N LEU A 186 -18.86 -14.96 -12.39
CA LEU A 186 -17.44 -14.90 -12.77
C LEU A 186 -17.21 -14.60 -14.26
N ARG A 187 -18.15 -14.97 -15.15
CA ARG A 187 -18.06 -14.70 -16.59
C ARG A 187 -17.91 -13.21 -16.92
N TRP A 188 -18.39 -12.32 -16.04
CA TRP A 188 -18.33 -10.89 -16.27
C TRP A 188 -16.91 -10.34 -16.07
N LEU A 189 -16.02 -11.07 -15.40
CA LEU A 189 -14.62 -10.65 -15.21
C LEU A 189 -13.79 -10.63 -16.51
N VAL A 190 -14.38 -10.98 -17.66
CA VAL A 190 -13.72 -10.96 -18.98
C VAL A 190 -13.18 -9.58 -19.37
N ASN A 191 -13.82 -8.51 -18.91
CA ASN A 191 -13.39 -7.12 -19.13
C ASN A 191 -12.98 -6.42 -17.83
N TRP A 192 -12.42 -7.18 -16.88
CA TRP A 192 -11.95 -6.65 -15.60
C TRP A 192 -10.93 -5.51 -15.77
N GLY A 193 -11.15 -4.38 -15.11
CA GLY A 193 -10.32 -3.19 -15.25
C GLY A 193 -11.13 -1.88 -15.20
N PRO A 194 -10.67 -0.81 -15.87
CA PRO A 194 -11.35 0.50 -15.85
C PRO A 194 -12.81 0.47 -16.32
N GLN A 195 -13.22 -0.50 -17.12
CA GLN A 195 -14.61 -0.72 -17.56
C GLN A 195 -15.55 -1.05 -16.39
N TRP A 196 -15.02 -1.52 -15.27
CA TRP A 196 -15.73 -1.74 -14.01
C TRP A 196 -15.76 -0.48 -13.13
N GLY A 197 -15.34 0.67 -13.67
CA GLY A 197 -15.17 1.89 -12.89
C GLY A 197 -14.06 1.76 -11.85
N LEU A 198 -12.99 1.03 -12.19
CA LEU A 198 -11.74 0.96 -11.42
C LEU A 198 -10.74 2.01 -11.95
N LEU A 199 -9.77 2.39 -11.13
CA LEU A 199 -8.62 3.18 -11.55
C LEU A 199 -7.77 2.46 -12.59
N ALA A 200 -6.99 3.23 -13.37
CA ALA A 200 -5.99 2.68 -14.25
C ALA A 200 -4.90 1.95 -13.44
N SER A 201 -4.32 0.90 -14.01
CA SER A 201 -3.34 0.03 -13.32
C SER A 201 -2.19 0.82 -12.70
N GLY A 202 -1.63 1.81 -13.41
CA GLY A 202 -0.54 2.65 -12.91
C GLY A 202 -0.92 3.60 -11.75
N ASP A 203 -2.21 3.74 -11.45
CA ASP A 203 -2.71 4.63 -10.40
C ASP A 203 -3.22 3.86 -9.17
N ALA A 204 -3.29 2.53 -9.24
CA ALA A 204 -4.02 1.71 -8.27
C ALA A 204 -3.09 0.83 -7.42
N LEU A 205 -3.29 0.86 -6.10
CA LEU A 205 -2.89 -0.23 -5.22
C LEU A 205 -4.11 -1.10 -4.91
N THR A 206 -4.08 -2.35 -5.36
CA THR A 206 -5.22 -3.27 -5.30
C THR A 206 -5.04 -4.34 -4.22
N PHE A 207 -6.13 -4.71 -3.55
CA PHE A 207 -6.18 -5.78 -2.55
C PHE A 207 -7.59 -6.36 -2.47
N ILE A 208 -7.73 -7.57 -1.91
CA ILE A 208 -9.05 -8.17 -1.63
C ILE A 208 -9.61 -7.62 -0.32
N ASP A 209 -8.83 -7.72 0.74
CA ASP A 209 -9.11 -7.16 2.06
C ASP A 209 -7.92 -6.36 2.57
N ASN A 210 -8.17 -5.49 3.54
CA ASN A 210 -7.15 -4.77 4.31
C ASN A 210 -7.43 -4.93 5.81
N HIS A 211 -6.56 -4.34 6.63
CA HIS A 211 -6.66 -4.41 8.08
C HIS A 211 -7.97 -3.82 8.66
N ASP A 212 -8.59 -2.85 8.00
CA ASP A 212 -9.88 -2.27 8.40
C ASP A 212 -11.06 -3.15 8.02
N ASN A 213 -11.22 -3.42 6.72
CA ASN A 213 -12.43 -4.02 6.18
C ASN A 213 -12.55 -5.51 6.53
N GLN A 214 -11.45 -6.21 6.82
CA GLN A 214 -11.50 -7.58 7.33
C GLN A 214 -12.10 -7.69 8.74
N ARG A 215 -12.27 -6.55 9.42
CA ARG A 215 -12.90 -6.38 10.74
C ARG A 215 -14.19 -5.58 10.68
N GLY A 216 -14.66 -5.19 9.49
CA GLY A 216 -15.86 -4.38 9.30
C GLY A 216 -15.67 -2.87 9.54
N HIS A 217 -14.42 -2.40 9.63
CA HIS A 217 -14.10 -0.96 9.65
C HIS A 217 -13.87 -0.43 8.21
N GLY A 218 -13.89 0.89 8.03
CA GLY A 218 -13.63 1.53 6.73
C GLY A 218 -14.79 1.37 5.73
N ALA A 219 -14.45 1.09 4.47
CA ALA A 219 -15.40 0.75 3.42
C ALA A 219 -16.09 -0.59 3.74
N GLY A 220 -17.12 -0.53 4.58
CA GLY A 220 -17.90 -1.67 5.04
C GLY A 220 -18.56 -2.39 3.87
N GLY A 221 -18.48 -3.72 3.87
CA GLY A 221 -19.05 -4.57 2.83
C GLY A 221 -18.83 -6.06 3.14
N ASN A 222 -19.45 -6.95 2.37
CA ASN A 222 -19.21 -8.40 2.44
C ASN A 222 -17.86 -8.77 1.80
N ILE A 223 -16.77 -8.19 2.30
CA ILE A 223 -15.42 -8.45 1.81
C ILE A 223 -14.99 -9.88 2.16
N LEU A 224 -14.35 -10.57 1.21
CA LEU A 224 -13.73 -11.85 1.45
C LEU A 224 -12.50 -11.69 2.33
N THR A 225 -12.40 -12.55 3.35
CA THR A 225 -11.23 -12.59 4.23
C THR A 225 -10.73 -14.03 4.34
N TYR A 226 -9.63 -14.22 5.07
CA TYR A 226 -9.13 -15.56 5.42
C TYR A 226 -10.20 -16.47 6.06
N LYS A 227 -11.25 -15.92 6.69
CA LYS A 227 -12.37 -16.66 7.29
C LYS A 227 -13.22 -17.39 6.24
N GLN A 228 -13.14 -17.01 4.96
CA GLN A 228 -13.78 -17.68 3.82
C GLN A 228 -12.71 -18.28 2.89
N SER A 229 -11.86 -19.16 3.44
CA SER A 229 -10.60 -19.63 2.84
C SER A 229 -10.67 -20.03 1.35
N ARG A 230 -11.69 -20.79 0.93
CA ARG A 230 -11.79 -21.28 -0.46
C ARG A 230 -12.01 -20.14 -1.45
N GLN A 231 -13.01 -19.31 -1.18
CA GLN A 231 -13.36 -18.15 -2.02
C GLN A 231 -12.24 -17.11 -1.98
N TYR A 232 -11.68 -16.86 -0.80
CA TYR A 232 -10.58 -15.91 -0.62
C TYR A 232 -9.35 -16.29 -1.42
N LYS A 233 -8.90 -17.56 -1.38
CA LYS A 233 -7.79 -18.04 -2.22
C LYS A 233 -8.09 -17.93 -3.70
N GLY A 234 -9.34 -18.16 -4.13
CA GLY A 234 -9.75 -17.95 -5.52
C GLY A 234 -9.62 -16.50 -5.97
N ALA A 235 -10.08 -15.56 -5.14
CA ALA A 235 -9.97 -14.13 -5.41
C ALA A 235 -8.51 -13.66 -5.41
N ILE A 236 -7.68 -14.15 -4.48
CA ILE A 236 -6.23 -13.88 -4.42
C ILE A 236 -5.52 -14.44 -5.66
N ALA A 237 -5.87 -15.64 -6.12
CA ALA A 237 -5.31 -16.18 -7.36
C ALA A 237 -5.68 -15.31 -8.57
N PHE A 238 -6.92 -14.83 -8.63
CA PHE A 238 -7.37 -13.95 -9.72
C PHE A 238 -6.60 -12.62 -9.75
N ILE A 239 -6.50 -11.90 -8.62
CA ILE A 239 -5.75 -10.63 -8.57
C ILE A 239 -4.29 -10.82 -8.98
N LEU A 240 -3.63 -11.89 -8.51
CA LEU A 240 -2.23 -12.16 -8.85
C LEU A 240 -2.01 -12.51 -10.32
N MET A 241 -3.02 -13.00 -11.04
CA MET A 241 -2.94 -13.22 -12.48
C MET A 241 -3.34 -11.97 -13.28
N ALA A 242 -4.35 -11.23 -12.81
CA ALA A 242 -4.92 -10.08 -13.50
C ALA A 242 -4.00 -8.85 -13.49
N THR A 243 -3.08 -8.74 -12.51
CA THR A 243 -2.13 -7.62 -12.40
C THR A 243 -0.77 -7.88 -13.07
N LEU A 244 -0.60 -9.03 -13.73
CA LEU A 244 0.62 -9.39 -14.46
C LEU A 244 0.58 -9.05 -15.96
N ASN A 245 -0.52 -8.49 -16.44
CA ASN A 245 -0.72 -8.00 -17.82
C ASN A 245 -0.82 -6.48 -17.85
#